data_AF-A0A3G2G705-F1
#
_entry.id   AF-A0A3G2G705-F1
#
_cell.length_a   1.000
_cell.length_b   1.000
_cell.length_c   1.000
_cell.angle_alpha   90.00
_cell.angle_beta   90.00
_cell.angle_gamma   90.00
#
_symmetry.space_group_name_H-M   'P 1'
#
loop_
_entity.id
_entity.type
_entity.pdbx_description
1 polymer ?
#
loop_
_entity_poly.entity_id
_entity_poly.type
_entity_poly.pdbx_seq_one_letter_code
_entity_poly.pdbx_strand_id
1 'polypeptide(L)'
;MTDLDLLHFEQLKKDVQAQYLKEYTPSYDDISKWKGIDIIYFQEDLRKKAKGNISEKSFYTYFKNTPVTKLPRIDMLTLLSVYAGYTSWFDFKKQHLFAGELLQDEKDLEDDERRELEKTVSSALNLPKTDYQPKIIEFKAPENVILQKNDTENQIIEQKTAIENSPDKTEAKPIKKNHQRIAWIAATSIFVILLGLLGFKDELFEKTYTYCFTDADRNQKVQSNIEIKVIKQNESPVYFRLKPGECFHYPTKDKNLRMQISSTVYENLEINRNLENASDEETIALKPDDYKMAVFYYSTKDVSGNPSEQITTKRRQLENRISNDAVISQVYDNEIYGIETLDKQKYITLVTTPTTSLKNLSVIEMKKDKKGKIISIKFKISTNENNQ
;
A
#
# COMPACT_ATOMS: atom_id res chain seq x y z
N MET A 1 12.49 -18.38 23.71
CA MET A 1 12.44 -16.93 23.40
C MET A 1 11.30 -16.74 22.43
N THR A 2 10.26 -16.03 22.85
CA THR A 2 9.02 -15.91 22.09
C THR A 2 9.15 -14.76 21.09
N ASP A 3 8.74 -14.99 19.84
CA ASP A 3 8.56 -13.92 18.83
C ASP A 3 7.69 -12.75 19.35
N LEU A 4 6.91 -13.03 20.39
CA LEU A 4 6.06 -12.10 21.10
C LEU A 4 6.81 -11.04 21.92
N ASP A 5 7.93 -11.40 22.57
CA ASP A 5 8.74 -10.42 23.33
C ASP A 5 9.40 -9.40 22.37
N LEU A 6 9.77 -9.83 21.16
CA LEU A 6 10.28 -8.93 20.12
C LEU A 6 9.21 -7.95 19.65
N LEU A 7 7.97 -8.41 19.52
CA LEU A 7 6.84 -7.55 19.15
C LEU A 7 6.53 -6.52 20.25
N HIS A 8 6.54 -6.93 21.52
CA HIS A 8 6.42 -5.99 22.64
C HIS A 8 7.54 -4.94 22.61
N PHE A 9 8.76 -5.35 22.27
CA PHE A 9 9.89 -4.42 22.23
C PHE A 9 9.76 -3.39 21.10
N GLU A 10 9.24 -3.78 19.94
CA GLU A 10 8.94 -2.82 18.86
C GLU A 10 7.84 -1.83 19.27
N GLN A 11 6.86 -2.27 20.05
CA GLN A 11 5.85 -1.37 20.62
C GLN A 11 6.48 -0.40 21.63
N LEU A 12 7.36 -0.89 22.50
CA LEU A 12 8.08 -0.05 23.46
C LEU A 12 8.92 1.02 22.75
N LYS A 13 9.58 0.69 21.63
CA LYS A 13 10.35 1.67 20.85
C LYS A 13 9.48 2.83 20.37
N LYS A 14 8.25 2.57 19.96
CA LYS A 14 7.30 3.62 19.54
C LYS A 14 6.88 4.50 20.71
N ASP A 15 6.60 3.91 21.86
CA ASP A 15 6.23 4.66 23.06
C ASP A 15 7.39 5.54 23.55
N VAL A 16 8.62 5.01 23.51
CA VAL A 16 9.85 5.76 23.79
C VAL A 16 10.00 6.93 22.82
N GLN A 17 9.82 6.71 21.52
CA GLN A 17 9.87 7.77 20.52
C GLN A 17 8.80 8.83 20.79
N ALA A 18 7.55 8.42 21.00
CA ALA A 18 6.44 9.32 21.27
C ALA A 18 6.69 10.16 22.53
N GLN A 19 7.29 9.56 23.56
CA GLN A 19 7.64 10.26 24.79
C GLN A 19 8.73 11.31 24.58
N TYR A 20 9.75 11.03 23.77
CA TYR A 20 10.80 11.99 23.45
C TYR A 20 10.26 13.17 22.60
N LEU A 21 9.39 12.87 21.62
CA LEU A 21 8.80 13.87 20.73
C LEU A 21 7.84 14.85 21.43
N LYS A 22 7.41 14.58 22.67
CA LYS A 22 6.58 15.52 23.45
C LYS A 22 7.33 16.79 23.86
N GLU A 23 8.64 16.66 24.10
CA GLU A 23 9.46 17.73 24.68
C GLU A 23 10.59 18.19 23.74
N TYR A 24 10.93 17.39 22.73
CA TYR A 24 12.06 17.63 21.84
C TYR A 24 11.69 17.46 20.36
N THR A 25 12.37 18.22 19.50
CA THR A 25 12.22 18.14 18.03
C THR A 25 13.55 17.65 17.42
N PRO A 26 13.75 16.33 17.28
CA PRO A 26 14.94 15.77 16.62
C PRO A 26 14.92 16.02 15.11
N SER A 27 16.05 15.73 14.45
CA SER A 27 16.18 15.91 12.98
C SER A 27 15.18 15.11 12.15
N TYR A 28 14.64 14.02 12.70
CA TYR A 28 13.61 13.18 12.09
C TYR A 28 12.65 12.69 13.16
N ASP A 29 11.36 12.58 12.87
CA ASP A 29 10.39 12.03 13.83
C ASP A 29 10.68 10.56 14.17
N ASP A 30 11.25 9.81 13.22
CA ASP A 30 11.56 8.40 13.35
C ASP A 30 12.90 8.17 14.08
N ILE A 31 12.84 7.50 15.24
CA ILE A 31 13.99 7.18 16.09
C ILE A 31 15.06 6.34 15.37
N SER A 32 14.65 5.54 14.39
CA SER A 32 15.58 4.74 13.59
C SER A 32 16.45 5.61 12.67
N LYS A 33 16.09 6.87 12.44
CA LYS A 33 16.86 7.80 11.59
C LYS A 33 17.81 8.70 12.37
N TRP A 34 17.69 8.78 13.70
CA TRP A 34 18.50 9.65 14.56
C TRP A 34 19.99 9.32 14.48
N LYS A 35 20.84 10.33 14.37
CA LYS A 35 22.30 10.18 14.26
C LYS A 35 23.01 11.17 15.17
N GLY A 36 24.19 10.77 15.66
CA GLY A 36 25.10 11.67 16.39
C GLY A 36 24.40 12.45 17.50
N ILE A 37 24.18 13.75 17.26
CA ILE A 37 23.62 14.67 18.25
C ILE A 37 22.22 14.27 18.75
N ASP A 38 21.35 13.74 17.87
CA ASP A 38 20.00 13.29 18.26
C ASP A 38 20.07 12.12 19.26
N ILE A 39 21.04 11.21 19.06
CA ILE A 39 21.28 10.07 19.95
C ILE A 39 21.81 10.56 21.29
N ILE A 40 22.71 11.56 21.29
CA ILE A 40 23.29 12.14 22.50
C ILE A 40 22.19 12.82 23.33
N TYR A 41 21.35 13.65 22.71
CA TYR A 41 20.25 14.30 23.41
C TYR A 41 19.22 13.32 23.96
N PHE A 42 18.89 12.27 23.21
CA PHE A 42 18.08 11.18 23.74
C PHE A 42 18.72 10.49 24.94
N GLN A 43 20.03 10.20 24.88
CA GLN A 43 20.76 9.61 26.01
C GLN A 43 20.74 10.52 27.24
N GLU A 44 20.86 11.83 27.06
CA GLU A 44 20.77 12.79 28.15
C GLU A 44 19.37 12.88 28.75
N ASP A 45 18.32 12.86 27.93
CA ASP A 45 16.93 12.87 28.42
C ASP A 45 16.59 11.56 29.16
N LEU A 46 17.05 10.42 28.62
CA LEU A 46 16.92 9.12 29.26
C LEU A 46 17.57 9.10 30.65
N ARG A 47 18.76 9.71 30.77
CA ARG A 47 19.45 9.88 32.06
C ARG A 47 18.66 10.72 33.05
N LYS A 48 18.06 11.82 32.59
CA LYS A 48 17.28 12.74 33.43
C LYS A 48 16.01 12.08 33.95
N LYS A 49 15.25 11.40 33.08
CA LYS A 49 13.93 10.86 33.42
C LYS A 49 13.98 9.48 34.07
N ALA A 50 14.82 8.58 33.55
CA ALA A 50 14.83 7.18 33.96
C ALA A 50 16.09 6.77 34.76
N LYS A 51 17.01 7.71 35.03
CA LYS A 51 18.24 7.52 35.83
C LYS A 51 19.12 6.36 35.36
N GLY A 52 19.12 6.06 34.07
CA GLY A 52 19.97 5.02 33.49
C GLY A 52 20.66 5.45 32.21
N ASN A 53 21.59 4.62 31.74
CA ASN A 53 22.45 4.90 30.60
C ASN A 53 22.25 3.85 29.51
N ILE A 54 22.10 4.31 28.27
CA ILE A 54 22.24 3.46 27.08
C ILE A 54 23.49 3.87 26.33
N SER A 55 24.29 2.87 25.90
CA SER A 55 25.46 3.13 25.05
C SER A 55 25.03 3.43 23.62
N GLU A 56 25.83 4.19 22.88
CA GLU A 56 25.61 4.43 21.46
C GLU A 56 25.55 3.12 20.66
N LYS A 57 26.45 2.18 20.96
CA LYS A 57 26.43 0.83 20.36
C LYS A 57 25.11 0.09 20.59
N SER A 58 24.54 0.20 21.78
CA SER A 58 23.24 -0.39 22.09
C SER A 58 22.12 0.29 21.31
N PHE A 59 22.18 1.61 21.15
CA PHE A 59 21.23 2.36 20.34
C PHE A 59 21.25 1.87 18.88
N TYR A 60 22.44 1.78 18.27
CA TYR A 60 22.59 1.24 16.91
C TYR A 60 22.10 -0.21 16.77
N THR A 61 22.30 -1.03 17.80
CA THR A 61 21.89 -2.44 17.74
C THR A 61 20.36 -2.61 17.74
N TYR A 62 19.65 -1.83 18.55
CA TYR A 62 18.21 -2.07 18.83
C TYR A 62 17.26 -1.06 18.18
N PHE A 63 17.71 0.17 17.91
CA PHE A 63 16.87 1.22 17.34
C PHE A 63 17.06 1.41 15.83
N LYS A 64 18.22 1.03 15.27
CA LYS A 64 18.48 1.15 13.82
C LYS A 64 18.02 -0.04 13.00
N ASN A 65 18.01 -1.23 13.59
CA ASN A 65 17.64 -2.44 12.89
C ASN A 65 16.12 -2.61 12.94
N THR A 66 15.50 -2.60 11.76
CA THR A 66 14.08 -2.90 11.58
C THR A 66 13.96 -4.00 10.52
N PRO A 67 13.46 -5.21 10.85
CA PRO A 67 12.91 -5.63 12.15
C PRO A 67 13.98 -5.94 13.21
N VAL A 68 13.65 -5.76 14.50
CA VAL A 68 14.55 -6.14 15.60
C VAL A 68 14.71 -7.67 15.64
N THR A 69 15.94 -8.13 15.44
CA THR A 69 16.30 -9.56 15.45
C THR A 69 16.69 -10.08 16.83
N LYS A 70 16.92 -9.18 17.80
CA LYS A 70 17.42 -9.53 19.14
C LYS A 70 16.88 -8.60 20.21
N LEU A 71 16.43 -9.20 21.32
CA LEU A 71 15.96 -8.47 22.49
C LEU A 71 17.13 -7.91 23.32
N PRO A 72 17.04 -6.66 23.83
CA PRO A 72 17.93 -6.16 24.86
C PRO A 72 17.85 -6.95 26.18
N ARG A 73 18.84 -6.74 27.06
CA ARG A 73 18.79 -7.26 28.45
C ARG A 73 17.63 -6.64 29.21
N ILE A 74 17.13 -7.35 30.22
CA ILE A 74 15.98 -6.93 31.05
C ILE A 74 16.16 -5.54 31.70
N ASP A 75 17.38 -5.19 32.10
CA ASP A 75 17.69 -3.87 32.69
C ASP A 75 17.46 -2.75 31.69
N MET A 76 17.81 -2.96 30.42
CA MET A 76 17.63 -1.98 29.36
C MET A 76 16.17 -1.86 28.97
N LEU A 77 15.43 -2.97 28.94
CA LEU A 77 13.99 -2.97 28.72
C LEU A 77 13.27 -2.20 29.83
N THR A 78 13.62 -2.48 31.08
CA THR A 78 13.05 -1.80 32.25
C THR A 78 13.36 -0.31 32.20
N LEU A 79 14.60 0.07 31.86
CA LEU A 79 14.99 1.47 31.69
C LEU A 79 14.14 2.21 30.64
N LEU A 80 13.93 1.59 29.48
CA LEU A 80 13.13 2.15 28.39
C LEU A 80 11.63 2.22 28.77
N SER A 81 11.11 1.22 29.48
CA SER A 81 9.75 1.24 30.02
C SER A 81 9.55 2.36 31.04
N VAL A 82 10.50 2.57 31.95
CA VAL A 82 10.48 3.69 32.90
C VAL A 82 10.51 5.02 32.18
N TYR A 83 11.35 5.14 31.14
CA TYR A 83 11.38 6.34 30.32
C TYR A 83 10.02 6.63 29.65
N ALA A 84 9.35 5.59 29.12
CA ALA A 84 8.03 5.70 28.51
C ALA A 84 6.88 5.91 29.51
N GLY A 85 7.13 5.86 30.82
CA GLY A 85 6.15 6.15 31.88
C GLY A 85 5.60 4.92 32.59
N TYR A 86 6.16 3.73 32.36
CA TYR A 86 5.76 2.48 33.01
C TYR A 86 6.67 2.15 34.20
N THR A 87 6.23 1.32 35.15
CA THR A 87 7.07 1.00 36.33
C THR A 87 8.20 0.00 36.03
N SER A 88 8.00 -0.89 35.06
CA SER A 88 8.98 -1.90 34.65
C SER A 88 8.68 -2.48 33.28
N TRP A 89 9.59 -3.29 32.72
CA TRP A 89 9.32 -4.06 31.49
C TRP A 89 8.12 -4.99 31.64
N PHE A 90 7.96 -5.62 32.81
CA PHE A 90 6.82 -6.49 33.09
C PHE A 90 5.51 -5.70 33.14
N ASP A 91 5.51 -4.52 33.78
CA ASP A 91 4.34 -3.64 33.82
C ASP A 91 3.97 -3.13 32.42
N PHE A 92 4.96 -2.80 31.59
CA PHE A 92 4.74 -2.47 30.19
C PHE A 92 4.06 -3.64 29.45
N LYS A 93 4.60 -4.87 29.54
CA LYS A 93 3.99 -6.05 28.94
C LYS A 93 2.57 -6.27 29.47
N LYS A 94 2.35 -6.10 30.78
CA LYS A 94 1.03 -6.23 31.41
C LYS A 94 -0.01 -5.25 30.85
N GLN A 95 0.41 -4.02 30.56
CA GLN A 95 -0.47 -3.00 30.00
C GLN A 95 -0.62 -3.14 28.48
N HIS A 96 0.26 -3.91 27.83
CA HIS A 96 0.33 -4.13 26.40
C HIS A 96 0.20 -5.61 26.02
N LEU A 97 -0.57 -6.39 26.78
CA LEU A 97 -0.73 -7.82 26.51
C LEU A 97 -1.26 -8.05 25.09
N PHE A 98 -0.57 -8.92 24.36
CA PHE A 98 -1.16 -9.52 23.17
C PHE A 98 -2.14 -10.63 23.58
N ALA A 99 -3.16 -10.86 22.75
CA ALA A 99 -4.21 -11.86 23.00
C ALA A 99 -3.70 -13.30 23.21
N GLY A 100 -2.45 -13.62 22.83
CA GLY A 100 -1.82 -14.91 23.11
C GLY A 100 -1.36 -15.09 24.56
N GLU A 101 -1.00 -14.02 25.26
CA GLU A 101 -0.62 -14.05 26.69
C GLU A 101 -1.87 -14.01 27.61
N LEU A 102 -2.96 -13.39 27.15
CA LEU A 102 -4.25 -13.37 27.86
C LEU A 102 -4.85 -14.77 28.10
N LEU A 103 -4.44 -15.77 27.31
CA LEU A 103 -4.85 -17.17 27.45
C LEU A 103 -3.91 -17.99 28.36
N GLN A 104 -2.73 -17.46 28.69
CA GLN A 104 -1.69 -18.09 29.50
C GLN A 104 -1.76 -17.64 30.97
N ASP A 105 -2.14 -16.38 31.21
CA ASP A 105 -2.29 -15.79 32.54
C ASP A 105 -3.39 -16.45 33.41
N GLU A 106 -4.30 -17.26 32.84
CA GLU A 106 -5.26 -18.04 33.63
C GLU A 106 -4.65 -19.29 34.29
N LYS A 107 -3.41 -19.70 33.96
CA LYS A 107 -2.86 -20.99 34.42
C LYS A 107 -1.57 -20.96 35.24
N ASP A 108 -0.75 -19.92 35.15
CA ASP A 108 0.58 -19.95 35.79
C ASP A 108 0.86 -18.69 36.62
N LEU A 109 0.39 -18.68 37.87
CA LEU A 109 0.89 -17.78 38.93
C LEU A 109 1.12 -18.62 40.20
N GLU A 110 2.30 -19.21 40.33
CA GLU A 110 2.80 -19.70 41.62
C GLU A 110 3.66 -18.62 42.30
N ASP A 111 3.48 -18.50 43.62
CA ASP A 111 3.90 -17.41 44.50
C ASP A 111 5.43 -17.25 44.70
N ASP A 112 6.25 -18.09 44.09
CA ASP A 112 7.69 -18.16 44.37
C ASP A 112 8.52 -17.09 43.63
N GLU A 113 8.13 -16.65 42.43
CA GLU A 113 8.86 -15.62 41.66
C GLU A 113 8.70 -14.21 42.25
N ARG A 114 7.61 -13.95 42.99
CA ARG A 114 7.35 -12.65 43.63
C ARG A 114 8.36 -12.33 44.73
N ARG A 115 8.86 -13.33 45.46
CA ARG A 115 9.77 -13.13 46.61
C ARG A 115 11.20 -12.84 46.22
N GLU A 116 11.65 -13.30 45.06
CA GLU A 116 13.00 -12.96 44.57
C GLU A 116 13.07 -11.52 44.05
N LEU A 117 12.00 -11.00 43.44
CA LEU A 117 11.98 -9.64 42.89
C LEU A 117 11.87 -8.53 43.95
N GLU A 118 11.18 -8.74 45.07
CA GLU A 118 11.06 -7.75 46.15
C GLU A 118 12.43 -7.40 46.78
N LYS A 119 13.37 -8.35 46.77
CA LYS A 119 14.75 -8.13 47.24
C LYS A 119 15.56 -7.25 46.29
N THR A 120 15.36 -7.39 44.99
CA THR A 120 16.10 -6.63 43.96
C THR A 120 15.63 -5.18 43.88
N VAL A 121 14.33 -4.94 44.02
CA VAL A 121 13.72 -3.59 43.98
C VAL A 121 14.11 -2.75 45.19
N SER A 122 14.20 -3.35 46.38
CA SER A 122 14.59 -2.66 47.62
C SER A 122 16.01 -2.11 47.59
N SER A 123 16.88 -2.71 46.77
CA SER A 123 18.31 -2.35 46.68
C SER A 123 18.59 -1.14 45.79
N ALA A 124 17.65 -0.78 44.89
CA ALA A 124 17.82 0.30 43.91
C ALA A 124 17.37 1.69 44.42
N LEU A 125 16.69 1.76 45.56
CA LEU A 125 15.99 2.97 46.04
C LEU A 125 16.83 3.96 46.88
N ASN A 126 18.10 3.68 47.16
CA ASN A 126 18.92 4.55 48.03
C ASN A 126 20.12 5.19 47.30
N LEU A 127 19.94 6.41 46.76
CA LEU A 127 21.00 7.45 46.67
C LEU A 127 20.38 8.87 46.48
N PRO A 128 21.01 9.93 47.03
CA PRO A 128 20.38 11.20 47.38
C PRO A 128 20.38 12.25 46.24
N LYS A 129 19.43 13.18 46.32
CA LYS A 129 19.18 14.26 45.35
C LYS A 129 20.06 15.49 45.65
N THR A 130 20.53 16.18 44.61
CA THR A 130 21.04 17.56 44.71
C THR A 130 20.51 18.39 43.55
N ASP A 131 19.86 19.52 43.89
CA ASP A 131 19.22 20.50 43.01
C ASP A 131 20.24 21.44 42.34
N TYR A 132 20.01 21.81 41.07
CA TYR A 132 20.38 23.13 40.52
C TYR A 132 19.48 23.49 39.32
N GLN A 133 18.95 24.72 39.33
CA GLN A 133 18.09 25.33 38.30
C GLN A 133 18.88 26.15 37.23
N PRO A 134 18.29 26.42 36.05
CA PRO A 134 19.00 26.89 34.85
C PRO A 134 19.02 28.43 34.65
N LYS A 135 19.97 28.92 33.85
CA LYS A 135 20.06 30.32 33.40
C LYS A 135 19.96 30.39 31.86
N ILE A 136 19.05 31.23 31.37
CA ILE A 136 18.72 31.46 29.95
C ILE A 136 19.70 32.47 29.33
N ILE A 137 20.15 32.24 28.09
CA ILE A 137 20.76 33.25 27.21
C ILE A 137 20.21 33.04 25.78
N GLU A 138 19.70 34.12 25.19
CA GLU A 138 19.20 34.23 23.81
C GLU A 138 20.30 34.09 22.75
N PHE A 139 19.98 33.50 21.59
CA PHE A 139 20.79 33.62 20.38
C PHE A 139 19.90 33.93 19.16
N LYS A 140 20.31 34.96 18.40
CA LYS A 140 19.72 35.38 17.11
C LYS A 140 20.17 34.45 15.98
N ALA A 141 19.25 34.16 15.06
CA ALA A 141 19.52 33.38 13.84
C ALA A 141 20.02 34.24 12.67
N PRO A 142 20.94 33.72 11.82
CA PRO A 142 21.27 34.30 10.52
C PRO A 142 20.42 33.70 9.38
N GLU A 143 20.10 34.54 8.41
CA GLU A 143 19.30 34.24 7.21
C GLU A 143 20.24 34.11 6.00
N ASN A 144 20.01 33.13 5.13
CA ASN A 144 20.62 33.06 3.79
C ASN A 144 19.66 32.47 2.75
N VAL A 145 19.37 33.29 1.74
CA VAL A 145 19.37 33.05 0.29
C VAL A 145 18.52 31.91 -0.30
N ILE A 146 17.57 32.29 -1.16
CA ILE A 146 16.96 31.44 -2.20
C ILE A 146 17.22 32.07 -3.58
N LEU A 147 17.53 31.18 -4.55
CA LEU A 147 17.94 31.41 -5.94
C LEU A 147 16.74 31.43 -6.90
N GLN A 148 16.80 32.35 -7.87
CA GLN A 148 15.97 32.67 -9.05
C GLN A 148 14.91 31.69 -9.62
N LYS A 149 13.88 32.29 -10.23
CA LYS A 149 13.42 32.28 -11.67
C LYS A 149 11.88 32.38 -11.72
N ASN A 150 11.16 32.92 -12.71
CA ASN A 150 11.37 33.70 -13.94
C ASN A 150 9.94 34.10 -14.38
N ASP A 151 9.67 35.31 -14.84
CA ASP A 151 8.50 35.60 -15.68
C ASP A 151 8.90 36.54 -16.83
N THR A 152 8.45 36.20 -18.03
CA THR A 152 8.88 36.78 -19.32
C THR A 152 7.81 37.73 -19.84
N GLU A 153 8.21 38.95 -20.15
CA GLU A 153 7.36 39.99 -20.74
C GLU A 153 7.54 40.03 -22.26
N ASN A 154 6.42 40.13 -22.98
CA ASN A 154 6.34 40.15 -24.44
C ASN A 154 6.89 41.45 -25.03
N GLN A 155 7.67 41.36 -26.11
CA GLN A 155 7.89 42.49 -27.03
C GLN A 155 7.72 42.07 -28.50
N ILE A 156 7.14 43.03 -29.23
CA ILE A 156 6.66 43.02 -30.60
C ILE A 156 7.83 43.37 -31.53
N ILE A 157 7.92 42.75 -32.71
CA ILE A 157 8.86 43.14 -33.76
C ILE A 157 8.10 43.49 -35.05
N GLU A 158 8.50 44.63 -35.62
CA GLU A 158 8.01 45.26 -36.83
C GLU A 158 8.32 44.45 -38.10
N GLN A 159 7.41 44.55 -39.07
CA GLN A 159 7.54 43.95 -40.40
C GLN A 159 7.74 45.06 -41.44
N LYS A 160 8.75 44.93 -42.30
CA LYS A 160 8.92 45.75 -43.51
C LYS A 160 9.05 44.89 -44.76
N THR A 161 8.33 45.36 -45.78
CA THR A 161 8.00 44.84 -47.11
C THR A 161 9.18 44.68 -48.06
N ALA A 162 9.07 43.73 -49.01
CA ALA A 162 9.45 43.94 -50.41
C ALA A 162 8.62 43.04 -51.35
N ILE A 163 8.38 43.56 -52.55
CA ILE A 163 7.36 43.20 -53.56
C ILE A 163 8.00 42.37 -54.68
N GLU A 164 7.25 41.46 -55.32
CA GLU A 164 7.31 41.28 -56.79
C GLU A 164 6.12 40.48 -57.39
N ASN A 165 5.28 41.24 -58.10
CA ASN A 165 4.65 41.04 -59.42
C ASN A 165 3.85 39.77 -59.81
N SER A 166 2.58 40.03 -60.14
CA SER A 166 1.58 39.26 -60.91
C SER A 166 1.97 39.13 -62.41
N PRO A 167 1.35 38.26 -63.25
CA PRO A 167 -0.01 38.52 -63.73
C PRO A 167 -0.93 37.31 -63.95
N ASP A 168 -2.18 37.52 -63.55
CA ASP A 168 -3.43 37.37 -64.29
C ASP A 168 -3.97 36.03 -64.84
N LYS A 169 -5.29 35.93 -64.68
CA LYS A 169 -6.20 34.94 -65.25
C LYS A 169 -6.52 35.34 -66.69
N THR A 170 -6.46 34.43 -67.66
CA THR A 170 -7.58 34.24 -68.62
C THR A 170 -7.42 32.97 -69.48
N GLU A 171 -8.58 32.49 -69.94
CA GLU A 171 -8.82 31.58 -71.07
C GLU A 171 -8.86 30.07 -70.83
N ALA A 172 -10.09 29.64 -70.47
CA ALA A 172 -10.63 28.35 -70.84
C ALA A 172 -10.76 28.20 -72.37
N LYS A 173 -10.19 27.13 -72.93
CA LYS A 173 -10.57 26.59 -74.25
C LYS A 173 -11.34 25.29 -74.03
N PRO A 174 -12.46 25.05 -74.73
CA PRO A 174 -13.25 23.84 -74.53
C PRO A 174 -12.59 22.66 -75.25
N ILE A 175 -11.95 21.78 -74.49
CA ILE A 175 -11.64 20.44 -74.97
C ILE A 175 -12.97 19.69 -75.01
N LYS A 176 -13.43 19.34 -76.22
CA LYS A 176 -14.55 18.40 -76.43
C LYS A 176 -14.24 17.10 -75.68
N LYS A 177 -14.75 16.98 -74.46
CA LYS A 177 -14.53 15.82 -73.60
C LYS A 177 -15.56 14.77 -73.94
N ASN A 178 -15.07 13.64 -74.41
CA ASN A 178 -15.83 12.42 -74.62
C ASN A 178 -16.36 11.95 -73.26
N HIS A 179 -17.56 12.40 -72.89
CA HIS A 179 -18.19 12.13 -71.59
C HIS A 179 -18.29 10.64 -71.28
N GLN A 180 -18.35 9.79 -72.30
CA GLN A 180 -18.33 8.34 -72.15
C GLN A 180 -16.99 7.83 -71.61
N ARG A 181 -15.84 8.38 -72.04
CA ARG A 181 -14.52 7.95 -71.52
C ARG A 181 -14.26 8.41 -70.09
N ILE A 182 -14.71 9.61 -69.73
CA ILE A 182 -14.59 10.11 -68.34
C ILE A 182 -15.52 9.32 -67.42
N ALA A 183 -16.74 9.00 -67.88
CA ALA A 183 -17.66 8.12 -67.15
C ALA A 183 -17.10 6.71 -66.96
N TRP A 184 -16.43 6.14 -67.96
CA TRP A 184 -15.77 4.83 -67.86
C TRP A 184 -14.55 4.83 -66.92
N ILE A 185 -13.74 5.91 -66.91
CA ILE A 185 -12.62 6.06 -65.97
C ILE A 185 -13.14 6.24 -64.53
N ALA A 186 -14.20 7.02 -64.35
CA ALA A 186 -14.84 7.18 -63.04
C ALA A 186 -15.46 5.86 -62.55
N ALA A 187 -16.16 5.13 -63.42
CA ALA A 187 -16.77 3.84 -63.09
C ALA A 187 -15.71 2.77 -62.75
N THR A 188 -14.62 2.70 -63.51
CA THR A 188 -13.50 1.78 -63.21
C THR A 188 -12.74 2.16 -61.95
N SER A 189 -12.52 3.45 -61.70
CA SER A 189 -11.93 3.93 -60.45
C SER A 189 -12.81 3.58 -59.24
N ILE A 190 -14.12 3.83 -59.33
CA ILE A 190 -15.10 3.44 -58.29
C ILE A 190 -15.08 1.92 -58.09
N PHE A 191 -15.02 1.13 -59.16
CA PHE A 191 -14.98 -0.32 -59.07
C PHE A 191 -13.69 -0.84 -58.42
N VAL A 192 -12.54 -0.24 -58.74
CA VAL A 192 -11.25 -0.57 -58.09
C VAL A 192 -11.26 -0.18 -56.61
N ILE A 193 -11.85 0.97 -56.26
CA ILE A 193 -12.03 1.38 -54.86
C ILE A 193 -12.98 0.41 -54.13
N LEU A 194 -14.06 -0.02 -54.77
CA LEU A 194 -15.04 -0.96 -54.19
C LEU A 194 -14.44 -2.36 -54.02
N LEU A 195 -13.63 -2.83 -54.98
CA LEU A 195 -12.85 -4.06 -54.89
C LEU A 195 -11.77 -3.97 -53.81
N GLY A 196 -11.11 -2.81 -53.68
CA GLY A 196 -10.18 -2.54 -52.58
C GLY A 196 -10.89 -2.62 -51.23
N LEU A 197 -12.02 -1.93 -51.05
CA LEU A 197 -12.81 -1.96 -49.81
C LEU A 197 -13.32 -3.37 -49.46
N LEU A 198 -13.71 -4.18 -50.46
CA LEU A 198 -14.11 -5.57 -50.26
C LEU A 198 -12.94 -6.50 -49.94
N GLY A 199 -11.75 -6.26 -50.51
CA GLY A 199 -10.54 -7.01 -50.24
C GLY A 199 -9.93 -6.72 -48.87
N PHE A 200 -10.08 -5.49 -48.37
CA PHE A 200 -9.61 -5.06 -47.04
C PHE A 200 -10.67 -5.14 -45.93
N LYS A 201 -11.88 -5.64 -46.22
CA LYS A 201 -12.96 -5.75 -45.21
C LYS A 201 -12.53 -6.53 -43.97
N ASP A 202 -11.71 -7.57 -44.14
CA ASP A 202 -11.29 -8.44 -43.02
C ASP A 202 -10.16 -7.79 -42.19
N GLU A 203 -9.45 -6.78 -42.73
CA GLU A 203 -8.42 -6.00 -42.04
C GLU A 203 -9.01 -4.76 -41.34
N LEU A 204 -10.08 -4.17 -41.89
CA LEU A 204 -10.61 -2.86 -41.49
C LEU A 204 -11.70 -2.88 -40.38
N PHE A 205 -12.34 -4.02 -40.10
CA PHE A 205 -13.48 -4.07 -39.17
C PHE A 205 -13.21 -4.96 -37.94
N GLU A 206 -12.54 -4.40 -36.94
CA GLU A 206 -12.51 -4.96 -35.59
C GLU A 206 -13.70 -4.45 -34.80
N LYS A 207 -14.49 -5.37 -34.23
CA LYS A 207 -15.60 -4.98 -33.35
C LYS A 207 -15.05 -4.75 -31.95
N THR A 208 -15.40 -3.60 -31.36
CA THR A 208 -14.99 -3.26 -30.00
C THR A 208 -16.09 -3.59 -29.02
N TYR A 209 -15.78 -4.42 -28.03
CA TYR A 209 -16.68 -4.76 -26.95
C TYR A 209 -16.31 -3.96 -25.71
N THR A 210 -17.32 -3.39 -25.06
CA THR A 210 -17.19 -2.57 -23.86
C THR A 210 -17.82 -3.28 -22.67
N TYR A 211 -17.01 -3.52 -21.64
CA TYR A 211 -17.46 -4.12 -20.39
C TYR A 211 -17.28 -3.14 -19.23
N CYS A 212 -18.38 -2.73 -18.63
CA CYS A 212 -18.36 -1.88 -17.43
C CYS A 212 -18.62 -2.71 -16.17
N PHE A 213 -18.09 -2.29 -15.03
CA PHE A 213 -18.16 -3.06 -13.78
C PHE A 213 -18.92 -2.34 -12.69
N THR A 214 -19.85 -3.04 -12.06
CA THR A 214 -20.64 -2.55 -10.93
C THR A 214 -20.50 -3.48 -9.72
N ASP A 215 -20.70 -2.91 -8.53
CA ASP A 215 -20.80 -3.65 -7.29
C ASP A 215 -22.17 -4.34 -7.23
N ALA A 216 -22.19 -5.67 -7.08
CA ALA A 216 -23.42 -6.46 -7.09
C ALA A 216 -24.37 -6.18 -5.90
N ASP A 217 -23.84 -5.70 -4.77
CA ASP A 217 -24.63 -5.43 -3.56
C ASP A 217 -25.15 -3.99 -3.56
N ARG A 218 -24.36 -3.04 -4.09
CA ARG A 218 -24.66 -1.61 -4.04
C ARG A 218 -25.18 -1.04 -5.36
N ASN A 219 -25.08 -1.77 -6.46
CA ASN A 219 -25.35 -1.31 -7.83
C ASN A 219 -24.63 0.01 -8.17
N GLN A 220 -23.45 0.22 -7.61
CA GLN A 220 -22.61 1.40 -7.85
C GLN A 220 -21.38 1.03 -8.67
N LYS A 221 -20.74 2.03 -9.31
CA LYS A 221 -19.48 1.80 -10.02
C LYS A 221 -18.40 1.31 -9.06
N VAL A 222 -17.60 0.36 -9.52
CA VAL A 222 -16.49 -0.21 -8.75
C VAL A 222 -15.43 0.86 -8.45
N GLN A 223 -15.13 1.05 -7.16
CA GLN A 223 -14.19 2.05 -6.64
C GLN A 223 -12.75 1.53 -6.44
N SER A 224 -12.43 0.34 -6.95
CA SER A 224 -11.12 -0.29 -6.83
C SER A 224 -10.53 -0.59 -8.19
N ASN A 225 -9.21 -0.76 -8.27
CA ASN A 225 -8.59 -1.27 -9.49
C ASN A 225 -9.10 -2.67 -9.81
N ILE A 226 -9.21 -2.96 -11.11
CA ILE A 226 -9.59 -4.27 -11.64
C ILE A 226 -8.47 -4.75 -12.57
N GLU A 227 -8.08 -6.01 -12.43
CA GLU A 227 -7.15 -6.69 -13.31
C GLU A 227 -7.94 -7.67 -14.18
N ILE A 228 -7.73 -7.61 -15.49
CA ILE A 228 -8.38 -8.47 -16.47
C ILE A 228 -7.30 -9.25 -17.19
N LYS A 229 -7.42 -10.58 -17.15
CA LYS A 229 -6.58 -11.51 -17.88
C LYS A 229 -7.40 -12.10 -19.02
N VAL A 230 -7.12 -11.68 -20.25
CA VAL A 230 -7.73 -12.23 -21.47
C VAL A 230 -6.97 -13.48 -21.88
N ILE A 231 -7.68 -14.60 -22.04
CA ILE A 231 -7.12 -15.91 -22.37
C ILE A 231 -7.53 -16.26 -23.80
N LYS A 232 -6.54 -16.33 -24.69
CA LYS A 232 -6.71 -16.76 -26.07
C LYS A 232 -6.29 -18.22 -26.25
N GLN A 233 -6.79 -18.85 -27.32
CA GLN A 233 -6.38 -20.22 -27.63
C GLN A 233 -4.95 -20.21 -28.20
N ASN A 234 -4.10 -21.12 -27.70
CA ASN A 234 -2.71 -21.29 -28.14
C ASN A 234 -1.83 -20.04 -28.00
N GLU A 235 -2.26 -19.06 -27.22
CA GLU A 235 -1.55 -17.82 -26.99
C GLU A 235 -1.39 -17.57 -25.49
N SER A 236 -0.33 -16.83 -25.15
CA SER A 236 -0.12 -16.36 -23.79
C SER A 236 -1.23 -15.37 -23.39
N PRO A 237 -1.70 -15.39 -22.13
CA PRO A 237 -2.70 -14.45 -21.67
C PRO A 237 -2.22 -12.99 -21.72
N VAL A 238 -3.14 -12.09 -22.06
CA VAL A 238 -2.89 -10.63 -22.08
C VAL A 238 -3.51 -10.01 -20.83
N TYR A 239 -2.76 -9.13 -20.17
CA TYR A 239 -3.17 -8.51 -18.89
C TYR A 239 -3.52 -7.03 -19.09
N PHE A 240 -4.63 -6.62 -18.51
CA PHE A 240 -5.09 -5.23 -18.48
C PHE A 240 -5.36 -4.82 -17.04
N ARG A 241 -5.05 -3.56 -16.71
CA ARG A 241 -5.32 -2.99 -15.39
C ARG A 241 -6.16 -1.74 -15.57
N LEU A 242 -7.36 -1.77 -14.99
CA LEU A 242 -8.33 -0.68 -15.03
C LEU A 242 -8.31 0.09 -13.72
N LYS A 243 -8.43 1.41 -13.81
CA LYS A 243 -8.60 2.29 -12.65
C LYS A 243 -10.07 2.26 -12.18
N PRO A 244 -10.37 2.79 -10.98
CA PRO A 244 -11.73 2.84 -10.46
C PRO A 244 -12.70 3.51 -11.44
N GLY A 245 -13.82 2.85 -11.72
CA GLY A 245 -14.89 3.36 -12.59
C GLY A 245 -14.61 3.32 -14.10
N GLU A 246 -13.43 2.86 -14.54
CA GLU A 246 -13.13 2.66 -15.97
C GLU A 246 -13.81 1.41 -16.53
N CYS A 247 -14.22 1.47 -17.79
CA CYS A 247 -14.73 0.31 -18.53
C CYS A 247 -13.60 -0.33 -19.35
N PHE A 248 -13.72 -1.64 -19.56
CA PHE A 248 -12.82 -2.39 -20.42
C PHE A 248 -13.27 -2.29 -21.87
N HIS A 249 -12.45 -1.70 -22.72
CA HIS A 249 -12.68 -1.64 -24.16
C HIS A 249 -11.74 -2.63 -24.86
N TYR A 250 -12.30 -3.62 -25.54
CA TYR A 250 -11.54 -4.69 -26.16
C TYR A 250 -11.90 -4.83 -27.65
N PRO A 251 -11.08 -4.30 -28.56
CA PRO A 251 -11.21 -4.57 -29.99
C PRO A 251 -10.78 -6.00 -30.27
N THR A 252 -11.63 -6.78 -30.95
CA THR A 252 -11.26 -8.13 -31.37
C THR A 252 -12.06 -8.62 -32.57
N LYS A 253 -11.46 -9.54 -33.33
CA LYS A 253 -12.09 -10.34 -34.38
C LYS A 253 -12.49 -11.73 -33.89
N ASP A 254 -12.08 -12.09 -32.67
CA ASP A 254 -12.33 -13.40 -32.09
C ASP A 254 -13.83 -13.61 -31.87
N LYS A 255 -14.29 -14.83 -32.15
CA LYS A 255 -15.67 -15.24 -31.93
C LYS A 255 -15.99 -15.51 -30.46
N ASN A 256 -14.97 -15.73 -29.64
CA ASN A 256 -15.13 -16.03 -28.23
C ASN A 256 -14.15 -15.21 -27.41
N LEU A 257 -14.63 -14.70 -26.27
CA LEU A 257 -13.81 -14.02 -25.29
C LEU A 257 -13.84 -14.82 -23.99
N ARG A 258 -12.67 -15.31 -23.58
CA ARG A 258 -12.45 -15.83 -22.24
C ARG A 258 -11.60 -14.85 -21.46
N MET A 259 -12.12 -14.37 -20.34
CA MET A 259 -11.40 -13.46 -19.47
C MET A 259 -11.57 -13.83 -18.00
N GLN A 260 -10.52 -13.62 -17.23
CA GLN A 260 -10.53 -13.76 -15.78
C GLN A 260 -10.37 -12.37 -15.16
N ILE A 261 -11.33 -11.98 -14.34
CA ILE A 261 -11.37 -10.71 -13.65
C ILE A 261 -10.93 -10.94 -12.21
N SER A 262 -9.94 -10.17 -11.76
CA SER A 262 -9.46 -10.17 -10.38
C SER A 262 -9.42 -8.75 -9.83
N SER A 263 -9.65 -8.64 -8.52
CA SER A 263 -9.55 -7.38 -7.80
C SER A 263 -9.06 -7.62 -6.38
N THR A 264 -8.53 -6.56 -5.78
CA THR A 264 -8.08 -6.55 -4.38
C THR A 264 -9.23 -6.67 -3.39
N VAL A 265 -10.48 -6.45 -3.82
CA VAL A 265 -11.63 -6.39 -2.92
C VAL A 265 -12.83 -7.25 -3.36
N TYR A 266 -12.99 -7.54 -4.67
CA TYR A 266 -14.05 -8.43 -5.20
C TYR A 266 -13.60 -9.88 -5.34
N GLU A 267 -14.56 -10.79 -5.47
CA GLU A 267 -14.32 -12.19 -5.83
C GLU A 267 -13.76 -12.31 -7.26
N ASN A 268 -12.94 -13.34 -7.50
CA ASN A 268 -12.44 -13.60 -8.85
C ASN A 268 -13.57 -14.15 -9.72
N LEU A 269 -13.71 -13.63 -10.93
CA LEU A 269 -14.78 -14.00 -11.85
C LEU A 269 -14.20 -14.44 -13.20
N GLU A 270 -14.52 -15.65 -13.63
CA GLU A 270 -14.21 -16.11 -14.98
C GLU A 270 -15.42 -15.91 -15.88
N ILE A 271 -15.19 -15.32 -17.04
CA ILE A 271 -16.21 -15.01 -18.04
C ILE A 271 -15.82 -15.68 -19.35
N ASN A 272 -16.79 -16.38 -19.92
CA ASN A 272 -16.72 -16.93 -21.26
C ASN A 272 -17.92 -16.38 -22.05
N ARG A 273 -17.66 -15.64 -23.13
CA ARG A 273 -18.67 -15.01 -23.98
C ARG A 273 -18.49 -15.47 -25.41
N ASN A 274 -19.60 -15.84 -26.05
CA ASN A 274 -19.66 -15.95 -27.49
C ASN A 274 -19.98 -14.55 -28.04
N LEU A 275 -19.06 -14.00 -28.82
CA LEU A 275 -19.09 -12.65 -29.36
C LEU A 275 -19.91 -12.53 -30.66
N GLU A 276 -20.27 -13.63 -31.31
CA GLU A 276 -21.05 -13.60 -32.57
C GLU A 276 -22.43 -12.94 -32.39
N ASN A 277 -23.05 -13.13 -31.22
CA ASN A 277 -24.36 -12.57 -30.88
C ASN A 277 -24.33 -11.67 -29.64
N ALA A 278 -23.15 -11.28 -29.16
CA ALA A 278 -23.02 -10.46 -27.97
C ALA A 278 -23.35 -8.99 -28.24
N SER A 279 -23.92 -8.35 -27.23
CA SER A 279 -24.03 -6.88 -27.18
C SER A 279 -22.65 -6.25 -27.19
N ASP A 280 -22.54 -5.11 -27.85
CA ASP A 280 -21.33 -4.29 -27.93
C ASP A 280 -20.99 -3.70 -26.55
N GLU A 281 -22.01 -3.51 -25.70
CA GLU A 281 -21.87 -3.05 -24.33
C GLU A 281 -22.51 -4.04 -23.35
N GLU A 282 -21.79 -4.39 -22.28
CA GLU A 282 -22.27 -5.24 -21.19
C GLU A 282 -21.84 -4.65 -19.85
N THR A 283 -22.73 -4.73 -18.85
CA THR A 283 -22.38 -4.42 -17.46
C THR A 283 -22.25 -5.70 -16.66
N ILE A 284 -21.09 -5.91 -16.05
CA ILE A 284 -20.76 -7.06 -15.23
C ILE A 284 -20.82 -6.66 -13.75
N ALA A 285 -21.73 -7.30 -13.02
CA ALA A 285 -21.81 -7.15 -11.57
C ALA A 285 -20.74 -8.02 -10.89
N LEU A 286 -19.81 -7.37 -10.17
CA LEU A 286 -18.78 -8.02 -9.38
C LEU A 286 -19.28 -8.20 -7.94
N LYS A 287 -19.20 -9.44 -7.45
CA LYS A 287 -19.59 -9.77 -6.08
C LYS A 287 -18.48 -9.37 -5.10
N PRO A 288 -18.78 -8.54 -4.09
CA PRO A 288 -17.81 -8.22 -3.03
C PRO A 288 -17.31 -9.49 -2.33
N ASP A 289 -16.00 -9.56 -2.06
CA ASP A 289 -15.47 -10.61 -1.19
C ASP A 289 -15.39 -10.08 0.24
N ASP A 290 -16.29 -10.56 1.11
CA ASP A 290 -16.35 -10.22 2.55
C ASP A 290 -14.97 -10.08 3.20
N TYR A 291 -14.08 -11.03 2.89
CA TYR A 291 -12.79 -11.11 3.53
C TYR A 291 -11.85 -10.04 3.02
N LYS A 292 -11.73 -9.92 1.70
CA LYS A 292 -10.87 -8.91 1.07
C LYS A 292 -11.33 -7.50 1.43
N MET A 293 -12.65 -7.30 1.48
CA MET A 293 -13.30 -6.07 1.93
C MET A 293 -12.97 -5.75 3.39
N ALA A 294 -13.09 -6.73 4.29
CA ALA A 294 -12.76 -6.54 5.70
C ALA A 294 -11.28 -6.17 5.87
N VAL A 295 -10.38 -6.89 5.22
CA VAL A 295 -8.93 -6.61 5.27
C VAL A 295 -8.63 -5.20 4.74
N PHE A 296 -9.19 -4.81 3.59
CA PHE A 296 -9.03 -3.47 3.04
C PHE A 296 -9.59 -2.39 3.97
N TYR A 297 -10.77 -2.61 4.54
CA TYR A 297 -11.39 -1.67 5.47
C TYR A 297 -10.52 -1.50 6.74
N TYR A 298 -10.00 -2.60 7.30
CA TYR A 298 -9.15 -2.54 8.50
C TYR A 298 -7.78 -1.94 8.23
N SER A 299 -7.25 -2.10 7.02
CA SER A 299 -5.96 -1.53 6.67
C SER A 299 -6.02 -0.04 6.35
N THR A 300 -7.17 0.46 5.89
CA THR A 300 -7.31 1.85 5.42
C THR A 300 -8.00 2.78 6.42
N LYS A 301 -8.90 2.28 7.28
CA LYS A 301 -9.61 3.11 8.25
C LYS A 301 -8.83 3.29 9.54
N ASP A 302 -8.61 4.55 9.91
CA ASP A 302 -8.16 4.92 11.25
C ASP A 302 -9.23 4.55 12.28
N VAL A 303 -8.79 4.01 13.42
CA VAL A 303 -9.69 3.49 14.46
C VAL A 303 -10.28 4.66 15.24
N SER A 304 -11.53 5.04 14.94
CA SER A 304 -12.29 6.01 15.74
C SER A 304 -13.10 5.29 16.83
N GLY A 305 -13.09 5.79 18.06
CA GLY A 305 -13.75 5.18 19.23
C GLY A 305 -12.81 4.32 20.09
N ASN A 306 -13.35 3.34 20.84
CA ASN A 306 -12.54 2.44 21.68
C ASN A 306 -11.77 1.44 20.78
N PRO A 307 -10.43 1.53 20.68
CA PRO A 307 -9.68 0.69 19.75
C PRO A 307 -9.62 -0.78 20.15
N SER A 308 -9.61 -1.05 21.46
CA SER A 308 -9.45 -2.41 22.01
C SER A 308 -10.61 -3.34 21.63
N GLU A 309 -11.85 -2.87 21.76
CA GLU A 309 -13.06 -3.64 21.47
C GLU A 309 -13.22 -3.92 19.97
N GLN A 310 -12.90 -2.94 19.13
CA GLN A 310 -12.94 -3.10 17.68
C GLN A 310 -11.90 -4.10 17.22
N ILE A 311 -10.66 -4.01 17.70
CA ILE A 311 -9.59 -4.97 17.36
C ILE A 311 -10.01 -6.38 17.78
N THR A 312 -10.56 -6.54 19.00
CA THR A 312 -11.03 -7.83 19.50
C THR A 312 -12.13 -8.44 18.61
N THR A 313 -13.11 -7.64 18.20
CA THR A 313 -14.18 -8.08 17.31
C THR A 313 -13.65 -8.50 15.94
N LYS A 314 -12.75 -7.71 15.35
CA LYS A 314 -12.12 -7.98 14.05
C LYS A 314 -11.33 -9.29 14.10
N ARG A 315 -10.52 -9.50 15.15
CA ARG A 315 -9.78 -10.73 15.37
C ARG A 315 -10.71 -11.94 15.41
N ARG A 316 -11.77 -11.90 16.23
CA ARG A 316 -12.74 -13.00 16.34
C ARG A 316 -13.40 -13.35 15.00
N GLN A 317 -13.71 -12.35 14.17
CA GLN A 317 -14.27 -12.59 12.83
C GLN A 317 -13.27 -13.32 11.91
N LEU A 318 -12.01 -12.90 11.92
CA LEU A 318 -10.95 -13.55 11.15
C LEU A 318 -10.67 -14.97 11.65
N GLU A 319 -10.64 -15.18 12.97
CA GLU A 319 -10.48 -16.50 13.59
C GLU A 319 -11.51 -17.51 13.12
N ASN A 320 -12.76 -17.07 13.00
CA ASN A 320 -13.86 -17.93 12.57
C ASN A 320 -13.82 -18.24 11.07
N ARG A 321 -13.34 -17.30 10.26
CA ARG A 321 -13.30 -17.43 8.79
C ARG A 321 -12.08 -18.18 8.28
N ILE A 322 -10.94 -18.09 8.97
CA ILE A 322 -9.69 -18.75 8.56
C ILE A 322 -9.61 -20.14 9.21
N SER A 323 -9.28 -21.16 8.41
CA SER A 323 -9.05 -22.52 8.90
C SER A 323 -7.84 -22.56 9.83
N ASN A 324 -7.83 -23.48 10.79
CA ASN A 324 -6.66 -23.68 11.67
C ASN A 324 -5.45 -24.21 10.89
N ASP A 325 -5.70 -24.95 9.81
CA ASP A 325 -4.68 -25.53 8.94
C ASP A 325 -4.46 -24.68 7.67
N ALA A 326 -4.80 -23.39 7.72
CA ALA A 326 -4.68 -22.53 6.54
C ALA A 326 -3.20 -22.28 6.20
N VAL A 327 -2.85 -22.40 4.91
CA VAL A 327 -1.52 -22.06 4.41
C VAL A 327 -1.48 -20.58 4.03
N ILE A 328 -0.77 -19.79 4.84
CA ILE A 328 -0.70 -18.34 4.69
C ILE A 328 0.72 -17.95 4.31
N SER A 329 0.88 -17.22 3.21
CA SER A 329 2.18 -16.82 2.69
C SER A 329 2.24 -15.33 2.39
N GLN A 330 3.28 -14.66 2.89
CA GLN A 330 3.64 -13.30 2.54
C GLN A 330 4.70 -13.32 1.44
N VAL A 331 4.47 -12.55 0.38
CA VAL A 331 5.44 -12.28 -0.67
C VAL A 331 6.10 -10.94 -0.38
N TYR A 332 7.43 -10.93 -0.28
CA TYR A 332 8.23 -9.72 -0.10
C TYR A 332 8.68 -9.16 -1.44
N ASP A 333 8.71 -7.84 -1.53
CA ASP A 333 9.21 -7.10 -2.68
C ASP A 333 10.68 -6.74 -2.40
N ASN A 334 11.58 -7.69 -2.62
CA ASN A 334 13.03 -7.54 -2.45
C ASN A 334 13.76 -8.14 -3.66
N GLU A 335 15.04 -7.81 -3.83
CA GLU A 335 15.85 -8.23 -5.00
C GLU A 335 15.87 -9.75 -5.23
N ILE A 336 15.60 -10.55 -4.18
CA ILE A 336 15.48 -12.00 -4.24
C ILE A 336 14.07 -12.35 -3.77
N TYR A 337 13.22 -12.84 -4.67
CA TYR A 337 11.83 -13.24 -4.41
C TYR A 337 11.67 -14.02 -3.08
N GLY A 338 11.29 -13.30 -2.02
CA GLY A 338 11.14 -13.85 -0.68
C GLY A 338 9.71 -14.29 -0.42
N ILE A 339 9.52 -15.56 -0.04
CA ILE A 339 8.24 -16.05 0.50
C ILE A 339 8.46 -16.47 1.94
N GLU A 340 7.63 -15.93 2.84
CA GLU A 340 7.52 -16.40 4.22
C GLU A 340 6.16 -17.04 4.44
N THR A 341 6.14 -18.19 5.11
CA THR A 341 4.89 -18.80 5.57
C THR A 341 4.60 -18.33 6.98
N LEU A 342 3.39 -17.81 7.18
CA LEU A 342 2.92 -17.32 8.46
C LEU A 342 1.91 -18.31 9.05
N ASP A 343 1.92 -18.46 10.36
CA ASP A 343 0.82 -19.13 11.05
C ASP A 343 -0.43 -18.24 11.10
N LYS A 344 -1.58 -18.86 11.36
CA LYS A 344 -2.88 -18.18 11.45
C LYS A 344 -2.86 -17.01 12.45
N GLN A 345 -2.24 -17.20 13.61
CA GLN A 345 -2.23 -16.20 14.68
C GLN A 345 -1.34 -15.00 14.33
N LYS A 346 -0.17 -15.25 13.75
CA LYS A 346 0.74 -14.21 13.23
C LYS A 346 0.06 -13.39 12.16
N TYR A 347 -0.61 -14.05 11.21
CA TYR A 347 -1.33 -13.35 10.16
C TYR A 347 -2.48 -12.49 10.72
N ILE A 348 -3.35 -13.05 11.57
CA ILE A 348 -4.46 -12.31 12.18
C ILE A 348 -3.93 -11.13 13.00
N THR A 349 -2.82 -11.32 13.72
CA THR A 349 -2.16 -10.24 14.44
C THR A 349 -1.66 -9.17 13.50
N LEU A 350 -0.90 -9.54 12.47
CA LEU A 350 -0.40 -8.61 11.46
C LEU A 350 -1.51 -7.74 10.87
N VAL A 351 -2.62 -8.31 10.41
CA VAL A 351 -3.70 -7.54 9.74
C VAL A 351 -4.61 -6.77 10.71
N THR A 352 -4.52 -7.03 12.02
CA THR A 352 -5.29 -6.31 13.04
C THR A 352 -4.45 -5.32 13.84
N THR A 353 -3.13 -5.39 13.76
CA THR A 353 -2.23 -4.40 14.36
C THR A 353 -2.34 -3.07 13.60
N PRO A 354 -2.64 -1.94 14.28
CA PRO A 354 -2.70 -0.64 13.64
C PRO A 354 -1.31 -0.22 13.14
N THR A 355 -1.04 -0.40 11.84
CA THR A 355 0.19 0.09 11.20
C THR A 355 -0.12 0.72 9.85
N THR A 356 0.62 1.76 9.51
CA THR A 356 0.48 2.46 8.21
C THR A 356 0.90 1.59 7.04
N SER A 357 1.82 0.64 7.26
CA SER A 357 2.28 -0.30 6.23
C SER A 357 1.14 -1.15 5.65
N LEU A 358 0.15 -1.49 6.48
CA LEU A 358 -0.99 -2.30 6.04
C LEU A 358 -1.86 -1.60 5.01
N LYS A 359 -1.84 -0.27 4.89
CA LYS A 359 -2.57 0.47 3.85
C LYS A 359 -2.26 -0.04 2.45
N ASN A 360 -1.07 -0.63 2.26
CA ASN A 360 -0.59 -1.20 1.01
C ASN A 360 -0.67 -2.73 0.94
N LEU A 361 -1.43 -3.35 1.85
CA LEU A 361 -1.69 -4.77 1.82
C LEU A 361 -2.59 -5.12 0.64
N SER A 362 -2.14 -6.07 -0.17
CA SER A 362 -2.94 -6.64 -1.27
C SER A 362 -2.96 -8.16 -1.18
N VAL A 363 -4.16 -8.73 -1.26
CA VAL A 363 -4.36 -10.18 -1.33
C VAL A 363 -4.15 -10.61 -2.78
N ILE A 364 -3.15 -11.45 -3.02
CA ILE A 364 -2.77 -11.98 -4.33
C ILE A 364 -3.66 -13.18 -4.66
N GLU A 365 -3.80 -14.11 -3.73
CA GLU A 365 -4.53 -15.35 -3.91
C GLU A 365 -5.26 -15.70 -2.62
N MET A 366 -6.49 -16.19 -2.74
CA MET A 366 -7.23 -16.71 -1.60
C MET A 366 -8.05 -17.92 -2.05
N LYS A 367 -7.97 -19.01 -1.27
CA LYS A 367 -8.75 -20.22 -1.51
C LYS A 367 -9.63 -20.50 -0.32
N LYS A 368 -10.90 -20.82 -0.61
CA LYS A 368 -11.92 -21.20 0.36
C LYS A 368 -12.26 -22.69 0.15
N ASP A 369 -12.59 -23.38 1.23
CA ASP A 369 -13.13 -24.74 1.17
C ASP A 369 -14.62 -24.74 0.76
N LYS A 370 -15.22 -25.94 0.64
CA LYS A 370 -16.64 -26.09 0.31
C LYS A 370 -17.59 -25.50 1.36
N LYS A 371 -17.12 -25.24 2.58
CA LYS A 371 -17.87 -24.64 3.69
C LYS A 371 -17.67 -23.13 3.78
N GLY A 372 -16.87 -22.54 2.88
CA GLY A 372 -16.55 -21.12 2.86
C GLY A 372 -15.43 -20.69 3.81
N LYS A 373 -14.76 -21.61 4.51
CA LYS A 373 -13.58 -21.31 5.33
C LYS A 373 -12.36 -21.10 4.46
N ILE A 374 -11.54 -20.13 4.81
CA ILE A 374 -10.31 -19.80 4.09
C ILE A 374 -9.23 -20.82 4.46
N ILE A 375 -8.71 -21.53 3.46
CA ILE A 375 -7.68 -22.57 3.60
C ILE A 375 -6.33 -22.13 3.05
N SER A 376 -6.28 -21.06 2.25
CA SER A 376 -5.01 -20.47 1.83
C SER A 376 -5.14 -18.99 1.54
N ILE A 377 -4.12 -18.23 1.93
CA ILE A 377 -3.99 -16.80 1.67
C ILE A 377 -2.57 -16.54 1.19
N LYS A 378 -2.42 -15.91 0.03
CA LYS A 378 -1.16 -15.33 -0.42
C LYS A 378 -1.35 -13.83 -0.54
N PHE A 379 -0.49 -13.05 0.10
CA PHE A 379 -0.61 -11.59 0.10
C PHE A 379 0.77 -10.94 0.01
N LYS A 380 0.78 -9.65 -0.31
CA LYS A 380 1.97 -8.80 -0.24
C LYS A 380 1.63 -7.48 0.43
N ILE A 381 2.63 -6.86 1.02
CA ILE A 381 2.54 -5.51 1.55
C ILE A 381 3.55 -4.69 0.76
N SER A 382 3.07 -3.81 -0.12
CA SER A 382 3.97 -2.97 -0.91
C SER A 382 4.56 -1.86 -0.04
N THR A 383 5.88 -1.72 -0.05
CA THR A 383 6.53 -0.52 0.47
C THR A 383 6.18 0.63 -0.47
N ASN A 384 5.68 1.74 0.06
CA ASN A 384 5.53 2.96 -0.74
C ASN A 384 6.94 3.46 -1.08
N GLU A 385 7.47 3.07 -2.23
CA GLU A 385 8.54 3.81 -2.90
C GLU A 385 7.97 4.98 -3.70
N ASN A 386 7.02 5.72 -3.11
CA ASN A 386 6.73 7.08 -3.56
C ASN A 386 7.69 8.02 -2.87
N ASN A 387 8.98 7.87 -3.19
CA ASN A 387 9.99 8.90 -3.05
C ASN A 387 10.50 9.22 -4.46
N GLN A 388 9.72 9.99 -5.19
CA GLN A 388 10.22 10.85 -6.27
C GLN A 388 9.55 12.21 -6.17
#